data_AF-L0MMP3-F1
#
_entry.id   AF-L0MMP3-F1
#
_cell.length_a   1.000
_cell.length_b   1.000
_cell.length_c   1.000
_cell.angle_alpha   90.00
_cell.angle_beta   90.00
_cell.angle_gamma   90.00
#
_symmetry.space_group_name_H-M   'P 1'
#
loop_
_entity.id
_entity.type
_entity.pdbx_description
1 polymer ?
#
loop_
_entity_poly.entity_id
_entity_poly.type
_entity_poly.pdbx_seq_one_letter_code
_entity_poly.pdbx_strand_id
1 'polypeptide(L)'
;MNHLEYLVPVDSTSPVARCTLIKKLGGYGFIECSLLVSFLQLFCNEDLDVIELQYIRDKVRDFLGKHDNQSDYFSVLRQISQETHDAITRVIKVPL
;
A
#
# COMPACT_ATOMS: atom_id res chain seq x y z
N MET A 1 -7.45 30.07 31.17
CA MET A 1 -7.08 30.06 29.74
C MET A 1 -6.23 28.84 29.52
N ASN A 2 -6.85 27.71 29.12
CA ASN A 2 -6.15 26.45 28.90
C ASN A 2 -5.99 26.25 27.39
N HIS A 3 -4.75 26.15 26.95
CA HIS A 3 -4.39 25.74 25.60
C HIS A 3 -4.69 24.25 25.45
N LEU A 4 -5.83 23.93 24.84
CA LEU A 4 -6.06 22.61 24.26
C LEU A 4 -5.33 22.60 22.92
N GLU A 5 -4.12 22.06 22.90
CA GLU A 5 -3.46 21.63 21.67
C GLU A 5 -4.31 20.52 21.06
N TYR A 6 -5.02 20.88 20.00
CA TYR A 6 -5.81 19.96 19.20
C TYR A 6 -4.84 19.00 18.52
N LEU A 7 -4.82 17.75 18.98
CA LEU A 7 -4.21 16.64 18.28
C LEU A 7 -4.86 16.58 16.90
N VAL A 8 -4.15 17.06 15.88
CA VAL A 8 -4.55 16.91 14.49
C VAL A 8 -4.62 15.41 14.22
N PRO A 9 -5.79 14.84 13.88
CA PRO A 9 -5.82 13.49 13.34
C PRO A 9 -5.01 13.56 12.06
N VAL A 10 -3.93 12.79 11.97
CA VAL A 10 -3.27 12.52 10.68
C VAL A 10 -4.39 12.06 9.75
N ASP A 11 -4.73 12.90 8.77
CA ASP A 11 -5.77 12.63 7.78
C ASP A 11 -5.29 11.46 6.91
N SER A 12 -5.60 10.25 7.36
CA SER A 12 -5.29 8.99 6.70
C SER A 12 -6.30 8.65 5.60
N THR A 13 -7.15 9.58 5.17
CA THR A 13 -8.36 9.26 4.40
C THR A 13 -8.61 10.13 3.17
N SER A 14 -7.59 10.48 2.39
CA SER A 14 -7.87 11.01 1.05
C SER A 14 -8.35 9.87 0.13
N PRO A 15 -9.58 9.94 -0.44
CA PRO A 15 -10.05 8.95 -1.41
C PRO A 15 -9.13 8.83 -2.64
N VAL A 16 -8.37 9.90 -2.91
CA VAL A 16 -7.36 9.96 -3.98
C VAL A 16 -6.20 9.01 -3.69
N ALA A 17 -5.75 8.88 -2.44
CA ALA A 17 -4.70 7.95 -2.05
C ALA A 17 -5.15 6.48 -2.19
N ARG A 18 -6.38 6.16 -1.75
CA ARG A 18 -7.02 4.82 -1.90
C ARG A 18 -7.11 4.41 -3.37
N CYS A 19 -7.61 5.31 -4.22
CA CYS A 19 -7.70 5.07 -5.66
C CYS A 19 -6.35 4.91 -6.35
N THR A 20 -5.26 5.41 -5.77
CA THR A 20 -3.94 5.42 -6.41
C THR A 20 -3.31 4.03 -6.42
N LEU A 21 -3.35 3.29 -5.31
CA LEU A 21 -2.75 1.95 -5.24
C LEU A 21 -3.49 0.95 -6.13
N ILE A 22 -4.83 0.99 -6.12
CA ILE A 22 -5.71 0.17 -6.97
C ILE A 22 -5.34 0.38 -8.45
N LYS A 23 -5.27 1.65 -8.91
CA LYS A 23 -4.93 1.98 -10.29
C LYS A 23 -3.52 1.53 -10.66
N LYS A 24 -2.53 1.71 -9.78
CA LYS A 24 -1.16 1.25 -10.03
C LYS A 24 -1.13 -0.26 -10.21
N LEU A 25 -1.66 -1.03 -9.25
CA LEU A 25 -1.68 -2.51 -9.32
C LEU A 25 -2.44 -3.01 -10.56
N GLY A 26 -3.65 -2.50 -10.79
CA GLY A 26 -4.46 -2.86 -11.95
C GLY A 26 -3.79 -2.51 -13.28
N GLY A 27 -3.09 -1.37 -13.36
CA GLY A 27 -2.37 -0.92 -14.56
C GLY A 27 -1.21 -1.84 -14.97
N TYR A 28 -0.62 -2.57 -14.03
CA TYR A 28 0.39 -3.60 -14.29
C TYR A 28 -0.18 -5.02 -14.38
N GLY A 29 -1.51 -5.19 -14.33
CA GLY A 29 -2.16 -6.50 -14.42
C GLY A 29 -2.19 -7.31 -13.11
N PHE A 30 -1.88 -6.69 -11.96
CA PHE A 30 -2.07 -7.31 -10.64
C PHE A 30 -3.54 -7.24 -10.21
N ILE A 31 -4.41 -7.88 -11.00
CA ILE A 31 -5.87 -7.79 -10.84
C ILE A 31 -6.32 -8.28 -9.47
N GLU A 32 -5.78 -9.40 -9.01
CA GLU A 32 -6.10 -9.97 -7.70
C GLU A 32 -5.74 -9.01 -6.56
N CYS A 33 -4.53 -8.45 -6.56
CA CYS A 33 -4.10 -7.48 -5.55
C CYS A 33 -4.95 -6.20 -5.61
N SER A 34 -5.26 -5.72 -6.81
CA SER A 34 -6.14 -4.56 -7.01
C SER A 34 -7.54 -4.80 -6.45
N LEU A 35 -8.10 -5.99 -6.66
CA LEU A 35 -9.41 -6.38 -6.14
C LEU A 35 -9.39 -6.53 -4.61
N LEU A 36 -8.34 -7.14 -4.04
CA LEU A 36 -8.15 -7.24 -2.60
C LEU A 36 -8.17 -5.85 -1.94
N VAL A 37 -7.35 -4.93 -2.44
CA VAL A 37 -7.29 -3.55 -1.93
C VAL A 37 -8.65 -2.87 -2.08
N SER A 38 -9.30 -3.01 -3.24
CA SER A 38 -10.62 -2.43 -3.49
C SER A 38 -11.68 -2.99 -2.53
N PHE A 39 -11.65 -4.29 -2.26
CA PHE A 39 -12.59 -4.96 -1.38
C PHE A 39 -12.49 -4.42 0.05
N LEU A 40 -11.28 -4.47 0.62
CA LEU A 40 -11.01 -3.99 1.97
C LEU A 40 -11.38 -2.51 2.11
N GLN A 41 -10.96 -1.70 1.13
CA GLN A 41 -11.10 -0.27 1.24
C GLN A 41 -12.51 0.24 0.94
N LEU A 42 -13.21 -0.33 -0.04
CA LEU A 42 -14.51 0.21 -0.48
C LEU A 42 -15.69 -0.50 0.19
N PHE A 43 -15.53 -1.76 0.57
CA PHE A 43 -16.63 -2.56 1.12
C PHE A 43 -16.47 -2.84 2.62
N CYS A 44 -15.25 -3.11 3.09
CA CYS A 44 -15.01 -3.34 4.52
C CYS A 44 -14.70 -2.05 5.30
N ASN A 45 -14.35 -0.96 4.60
CA ASN A 45 -13.82 0.27 5.20
C ASN A 45 -12.59 0.01 6.09
N GLU A 46 -11.76 -0.95 5.68
CA GLU A 46 -10.51 -1.34 6.34
C GLU A 46 -9.30 -0.85 5.53
N ASP A 47 -8.18 -0.64 6.23
CA ASP A 47 -6.87 -0.44 5.61
C ASP A 47 -6.12 -1.77 5.49
N LEU A 48 -4.99 -1.77 4.77
CA LEU A 48 -4.17 -2.97 4.61
C LEU A 48 -3.39 -3.25 5.89
N ASP A 49 -3.54 -4.47 6.41
CA ASP A 49 -2.73 -4.96 7.52
C ASP A 49 -1.50 -5.72 7.00
N VAL A 50 -0.68 -6.24 7.92
CA VAL A 50 0.60 -6.88 7.64
C VAL A 50 0.47 -8.00 6.63
N ILE A 51 -0.58 -8.82 6.70
CA ILE A 51 -0.76 -9.99 5.84
C ILE A 51 -1.00 -9.55 4.39
N GLU A 52 -1.90 -8.58 4.18
CA GLU A 52 -2.23 -8.05 2.86
C GLU A 52 -1.03 -7.31 2.26
N LEU A 53 -0.32 -6.52 3.08
CA LEU A 53 0.91 -5.84 2.66
C LEU A 53 2.00 -6.83 2.24
N GLN A 54 2.18 -7.92 3.01
CA GLN A 54 3.10 -9.00 2.66
C GLN A 54 2.71 -9.66 1.35
N TYR A 55 1.44 -9.99 1.17
CA TYR A 55 0.93 -10.61 -0.04
C TYR A 55 1.22 -9.77 -1.28
N ILE A 56 0.89 -8.48 -1.25
CA ILE A 56 1.13 -7.54 -2.35
C ILE A 56 2.62 -7.42 -2.63
N ARG A 57 3.44 -7.21 -1.59
CA ARG A 57 4.90 -7.09 -1.72
C ARG A 57 5.50 -8.31 -2.40
N ASP A 58 5.13 -9.50 -1.95
CA ASP A 58 5.75 -10.74 -2.42
C ASP A 58 5.36 -11.03 -3.87
N LYS A 59 4.09 -10.79 -4.27
CA LYS A 59 3.67 -10.86 -5.68
C LYS A 59 4.44 -9.89 -6.57
N VAL A 60 4.61 -8.64 -6.12
CA VAL A 60 5.34 -7.61 -6.87
C VAL A 60 6.82 -7.97 -6.98
N ARG A 61 7.46 -8.45 -5.90
CA ARG A 61 8.86 -8.87 -5.90
C ARG A 61 9.11 -10.08 -6.80
N ASP A 62 8.23 -11.08 -6.78
CA ASP A 62 8.33 -12.25 -7.64
C ASP A 62 8.27 -11.88 -9.12
N PHE A 63 7.40 -10.93 -9.46
CA PHE A 63 7.29 -10.42 -10.83
C PHE A 63 8.53 -9.61 -11.23
N LEU A 64 8.96 -8.67 -10.40
CA LEU A 64 10.16 -7.86 -10.65
C LEU A 64 11.42 -8.75 -10.77
N GLY A 65 11.56 -9.77 -9.93
CA GLY A 65 12.68 -10.70 -9.99
C GLY A 65 12.82 -11.46 -11.31
N LYS A 66 11.72 -11.59 -12.08
CA LYS A 66 11.68 -12.27 -13.38
C LYS A 66 11.73 -11.33 -14.57
N HIS A 67 11.18 -10.12 -14.42
CA HIS A 67 10.87 -9.24 -15.55
C HIS A 67 11.48 -7.84 -15.46
N ASP A 68 11.99 -7.41 -14.29
CA ASP A 68 12.55 -6.08 -14.15
C ASP A 68 13.86 -5.94 -14.92
N ASN A 69 13.83 -5.11 -15.97
CA ASN A 69 14.98 -4.76 -16.78
C ASN A 69 15.59 -3.40 -16.39
N GLN A 70 15.25 -2.89 -15.20
CA GLN A 70 15.67 -1.59 -14.65
C GLN A 70 15.13 -0.37 -15.40
N SER A 71 14.22 -0.54 -16.37
CA SER A 71 13.60 0.61 -17.05
C SER A 71 12.64 1.38 -16.13
N ASP A 72 12.32 2.61 -16.54
CA ASP A 72 11.35 3.46 -15.86
C ASP A 72 9.95 2.89 -15.88
N TYR A 73 9.65 1.99 -16.83
CA TYR A 73 8.38 1.28 -16.87
C TYR A 73 8.11 0.52 -15.56
N PHE A 74 9.13 -0.01 -14.88
CA PHE A 74 8.97 -0.76 -13.63
C PHE A 74 9.15 0.08 -12.35
N SER A 75 9.40 1.40 -12.48
CA SER A 75 9.67 2.29 -11.34
C SER A 75 8.54 2.28 -10.29
N VAL A 76 7.29 2.28 -10.74
CA VAL A 76 6.12 2.26 -9.86
C VAL A 76 6.01 0.94 -9.10
N LEU A 77 6.33 -0.19 -9.72
CA LEU A 77 6.32 -1.49 -9.04
C LEU A 77 7.44 -1.58 -8.00
N ARG A 78 8.64 -1.05 -8.30
CA ARG A 78 9.72 -0.94 -7.31
C ARG A 78 9.30 -0.07 -6.12
N GLN A 79 8.64 1.05 -6.39
CA GLN A 79 8.09 1.92 -5.35
C GLN A 79 7.07 1.17 -4.47
N ILE A 80 6.12 0.45 -5.07
CA ILE A 80 5.13 -0.35 -4.32
C ILE A 80 5.83 -1.40 -3.44
N SER A 81 6.82 -2.10 -3.97
CA SER A 81 7.59 -3.09 -3.19
C SER A 81 8.28 -2.45 -1.99
N GLN A 82 8.81 -1.23 -2.13
CA GLN A 82 9.46 -0.52 -1.03
C GLN A 82 8.44 0.00 -0.01
N GLU A 83 7.36 0.65 -0.47
CA GLU A 83 6.32 1.21 0.40
C GLU A 83 5.64 0.14 1.26
N THR A 84 5.37 -1.04 0.67
CA THR A 84 4.81 -2.18 1.41
C THR A 84 5.81 -2.75 2.41
N HIS A 85 7.09 -2.86 2.06
CA HIS A 85 8.14 -3.28 3.00
C HIS A 85 8.28 -2.32 4.19
N ASP A 86 8.27 -1.02 3.93
CA ASP A 86 8.37 0.02 4.95
C ASP A 86 7.14 -0.01 5.88
N ALA A 87 5.94 -0.16 5.30
CA ALA A 87 4.70 -0.26 6.07
C ALA A 87 4.73 -1.46 7.03
N ILE A 88 5.10 -2.65 6.55
CA ILE A 88 5.26 -3.86 7.38
C ILE A 88 6.26 -3.62 8.52
N THR A 89 7.40 -3.00 8.20
CA THR A 89 8.45 -2.74 9.19
C THR A 89 7.99 -1.76 10.27
N ARG A 90 7.18 -0.75 9.91
CA ARG A 90 6.61 0.20 10.88
C ARG A 90 5.64 -0.49 11.81
N VAL A 91 4.74 -1.33 11.29
CA VAL A 91 3.74 -2.04 12.11
C VAL A 91 4.42 -2.97 13.13
N ILE A 92 5.48 -3.68 12.74
CA ILE A 92 6.21 -4.58 13.64
C ILE A 92 6.99 -3.83 14.73
N LYS A 93 7.41 -2.58 14.49
CA LYS A 93 8.21 -1.78 15.43
C LYS A 93 7.39 -0.97 16.43
N VAL A 94 6.07 -0.89 16.28
CA VAL A 94 5.19 -0.26 17.26
C VAL A 94 4.72 -1.34 18.24
N PRO A 95 5.17 -1.34 19.51
CA PRO A 95 4.61 -2.23 20.52
C PRO A 95 3.17 -1.80 20.82
N LEU A 96 2.27 -2.79 20.97
CA LEU A 96 0.94 -2.62 21.56
C LEU A 96 1.04 -2.00 22.97
#